data_AF-A0A2S3XGL6-F1
#
_entry.id   AF-A0A2S3XGL6-F1
#
_cell.length_a   1.000
_cell.length_b   1.000
_cell.length_c   1.000
_cell.angle_alpha   90.00
_cell.angle_beta   90.00
_cell.angle_gamma   90.00
#
_symmetry.space_group_name_H-M   'P 1'
#
loop_
_entity.id
_entity.type
_entity.pdbx_description
1 polymer ?
#
loop_
_entity_poly.entity_id
_entity_poly.type
_entity_poly.pdbx_seq_one_letter_code
_entity_poly.pdbx_strand_id
1 'polypeptide(L)'
;MNGFYLTEPDFGQLPLKSVQDGRVSFDRLFGVIPGEECNDLISFNHEFISELAFVDGVLAIGEDGGGNPYVIVTESGREGVYYWDRTHLHDSDSINKYDIAEQGDSGHLYKVAQGIDEFYSLILASLPDEVEMVEEN
;
A
#
# COMPACT_ATOMS: atom_id res chain seq x y z
N MET A 1 -16.87 4.16 10.75
CA MET A 1 -16.01 3.60 9.67
C MET A 1 -14.92 2.72 10.30
N ASN A 2 -14.41 1.63 9.68
CA ASN A 2 -13.32 0.81 10.26
C ASN A 2 -12.00 0.87 9.46
N GLY A 3 -11.89 1.81 8.53
CA GLY A 3 -10.63 2.16 7.87
C GLY A 3 -9.78 3.11 8.74
N PHE A 4 -8.61 3.46 8.24
CA PHE A 4 -7.70 4.43 8.86
C PHE A 4 -7.15 5.32 7.75
N TYR A 5 -7.26 6.64 7.85
CA TYR A 5 -6.78 7.54 6.82
C TYR A 5 -6.25 8.85 7.43
N LEU A 6 -5.44 9.59 6.68
CA LEU A 6 -4.86 10.84 7.11
C LEU A 6 -5.69 12.03 6.58
N THR A 7 -6.08 12.94 7.48
CA THR A 7 -6.86 14.14 7.13
C THR A 7 -5.98 15.36 6.87
N GLU A 8 -4.98 15.61 7.71
CA GLU A 8 -3.98 16.66 7.50
C GLU A 8 -2.58 16.05 7.72
N PRO A 9 -1.64 16.15 6.76
CA PRO A 9 -1.66 16.93 5.52
C PRO A 9 -2.13 16.12 4.30
N ASP A 10 -3.22 15.36 4.41
CA ASP A 10 -3.75 14.40 3.41
C ASP A 10 -2.90 13.13 3.16
N PHE A 11 -1.58 13.14 3.43
CA PHE A 11 -0.73 11.95 3.27
C PHE A 11 0.53 11.98 4.16
N GLY A 12 1.06 10.79 4.44
CA GLY A 12 2.34 10.52 5.10
C GLY A 12 3.39 9.99 4.13
N GLN A 13 4.62 9.79 4.62
CA GLN A 13 5.73 9.28 3.81
C GLN A 13 6.41 8.11 4.50
N LEU A 14 6.34 6.94 3.89
CA LEU A 14 6.98 5.72 4.38
C LEU A 14 8.35 5.54 3.74
N PRO A 15 9.36 5.04 4.48
CA PRO A 15 10.68 4.76 3.92
C PRO A 15 10.62 3.56 2.95
N LEU A 16 11.16 3.74 1.74
CA LEU A 16 11.32 2.68 0.75
C LEU A 16 12.58 2.93 -0.09
N LYS A 17 13.73 2.41 0.36
CA LYS A 17 15.04 2.66 -0.29
C LYS A 17 15.20 2.01 -1.67
N SER A 18 14.23 1.22 -2.09
CA SER A 18 14.23 0.50 -3.35
C SER A 18 13.77 1.36 -4.54
N VAL A 19 13.21 2.55 -4.27
CA VAL A 19 12.86 3.59 -5.24
C VAL A 19 13.80 4.80 -5.13
N GLN A 20 13.84 5.67 -6.14
CA GLN A 20 14.82 6.76 -6.24
C GLN A 20 14.75 7.75 -5.08
N ASP A 21 13.54 8.18 -4.71
CA ASP A 21 13.33 9.15 -3.63
C ASP A 21 13.47 8.53 -2.24
N GLY A 22 13.64 7.20 -2.18
CA GLY A 22 13.81 6.45 -0.95
C GLY A 22 12.58 6.43 -0.04
N ARG A 23 11.42 6.88 -0.55
CA ARG A 23 10.15 7.04 0.17
C ARG A 23 8.98 6.86 -0.79
N VAL A 24 7.83 6.46 -0.24
CA VAL A 24 6.53 6.40 -0.92
C VAL A 24 5.45 7.01 -0.05
N SER A 25 4.40 7.52 -0.68
CA SER A 25 3.27 8.14 0.03
C SER A 25 2.40 7.09 0.72
N PHE A 26 1.79 7.46 1.84
CA PHE A 26 0.76 6.67 2.50
C PHE A 26 -0.43 7.56 2.80
N ASP A 27 -1.63 7.13 2.43
CA ASP A 27 -2.86 7.88 2.64
C ASP A 27 -3.79 7.12 3.59
N ARG A 28 -4.14 5.88 3.22
CA ARG A 28 -5.17 5.12 3.94
C ARG A 28 -4.92 3.62 4.01
N LEU A 29 -5.51 3.00 5.03
CA LEU A 29 -5.86 1.59 5.11
C LEU A 29 -7.36 1.44 4.87
N PHE A 30 -7.72 0.49 4.02
CA PHE A 30 -9.11 0.23 3.66
C PHE A 30 -9.91 -0.33 4.83
N GLY A 31 -11.16 0.13 4.93
CA GLY A 31 -12.17 -0.45 5.80
C GLY A 31 -13.02 -1.48 5.06
N VAL A 32 -14.00 -2.05 5.75
CA VAL A 32 -15.10 -2.80 5.15
C VAL A 32 -16.32 -1.88 5.26
N ILE A 33 -16.52 -1.04 4.24
CA ILE A 33 -17.48 0.06 4.30
C ILE A 33 -18.50 -0.12 3.18
N PRO A 34 -19.75 -0.51 3.51
CA PRO A 34 -20.80 -0.58 2.51
C PRO A 34 -21.09 0.81 1.92
N GLY A 35 -20.85 0.98 0.62
CA GLY A 35 -21.26 2.17 -0.15
C GLY A 35 -20.19 3.24 -0.39
N GLU A 36 -18.95 3.06 0.09
CA GLU A 36 -17.80 3.88 -0.30
C GLU A 36 -16.79 3.04 -1.10
N GLU A 37 -16.99 2.96 -2.42
CA GLU A 37 -16.16 2.12 -3.30
C GLU A 37 -14.66 2.45 -3.21
N CYS A 38 -14.29 3.71 -2.96
CA CYS A 38 -12.90 4.14 -2.87
C CYS A 38 -12.19 3.75 -1.55
N ASN A 39 -12.94 3.41 -0.49
CA ASN A 39 -12.39 3.08 0.83
C ASN A 39 -12.64 1.63 1.26
N ASP A 40 -13.28 0.87 0.39
CA ASP A 40 -13.77 -0.46 0.70
C ASP A 40 -12.80 -1.54 0.21
N LEU A 41 -12.32 -2.31 1.17
CA LEU A 41 -11.44 -3.46 0.98
C LEU A 41 -12.02 -4.44 -0.05
N ILE A 42 -13.33 -4.67 -0.02
CA ILE A 42 -13.98 -5.65 -0.89
C ILE A 42 -14.02 -5.13 -2.33
N SER A 43 -14.46 -3.90 -2.52
CA SER A 43 -14.63 -3.28 -3.83
C SER A 43 -13.30 -3.14 -4.57
N PHE A 44 -12.27 -2.60 -3.90
CA PHE A 44 -10.94 -2.46 -4.50
C PHE A 44 -10.35 -3.80 -4.92
N ASN A 45 -10.40 -4.81 -4.03
CA ASN A 45 -9.85 -6.12 -4.36
C ASN A 45 -10.66 -6.83 -5.45
N HIS A 46 -11.98 -6.68 -5.48
CA HIS A 46 -12.80 -7.23 -6.57
C HIS A 46 -12.43 -6.63 -7.94
N GLU A 47 -12.10 -5.34 -7.98
CA GLU A 47 -11.78 -4.64 -9.23
C GLU A 47 -10.34 -4.90 -9.71
N PHE A 48 -9.35 -4.80 -8.81
CA PHE A 48 -7.95 -4.69 -9.23
C PHE A 48 -7.07 -5.89 -8.88
N ILE A 49 -7.41 -6.71 -7.88
CA ILE A 49 -6.47 -7.73 -7.36
C ILE A 49 -6.10 -8.80 -8.39
N SER A 50 -6.95 -9.00 -9.41
CA SER A 50 -6.69 -9.96 -10.48
C SER A 50 -5.48 -9.59 -11.36
N GLU A 51 -5.05 -8.32 -11.35
CA GLU A 51 -3.82 -7.89 -12.02
C GLU A 51 -2.58 -8.58 -11.41
N LEU A 52 -2.67 -9.01 -10.15
CA LEU A 52 -1.63 -9.73 -9.41
C LEU A 52 -1.87 -11.25 -9.35
N ALA A 53 -2.69 -11.83 -10.24
CA ALA A 53 -3.03 -13.26 -10.23
C ALA A 53 -1.83 -14.22 -10.40
N PHE A 54 -0.63 -13.70 -10.70
CA PHE A 54 0.62 -14.45 -10.77
C PHE A 54 1.36 -14.55 -9.42
N VAL A 55 0.84 -13.92 -8.38
CA VAL A 55 1.31 -14.00 -6.99
C VAL A 55 0.22 -14.68 -6.16
N ASP A 56 0.59 -15.68 -5.37
CA ASP A 56 -0.39 -16.43 -4.59
C ASP A 56 -0.75 -15.69 -3.29
N GLY A 57 -2.05 -15.64 -2.97
CA GLY A 57 -2.51 -15.09 -1.69
C GLY A 57 -2.17 -13.60 -1.51
N VAL A 58 -2.76 -12.76 -2.37
CA VAL A 58 -2.59 -11.30 -2.33
C VAL A 58 -3.88 -10.62 -1.88
N LEU A 59 -3.76 -9.58 -1.07
CA LEU A 59 -4.86 -8.71 -0.65
C LEU A 59 -4.37 -7.27 -0.58
N ALA A 60 -4.99 -6.35 -1.33
CA ALA A 60 -4.78 -4.92 -1.16
C ALA A 60 -5.44 -4.45 0.14
N ILE A 61 -4.73 -3.67 0.95
CA ILE A 61 -5.13 -3.26 2.30
C ILE A 61 -5.15 -1.75 2.52
N GLY A 62 -4.70 -0.98 1.54
CA GLY A 62 -4.61 0.47 1.61
C GLY A 62 -3.97 1.05 0.34
N GLU A 63 -3.79 2.36 0.30
CA GLU A 63 -3.19 3.05 -0.84
C GLU A 63 -2.40 4.31 -0.44
N ASP A 64 -1.68 4.84 -1.42
CA ASP A 64 -0.88 6.06 -1.31
C ASP A 64 -1.63 7.35 -1.69
N GLY A 65 -2.91 7.25 -2.08
CA GLY A 65 -3.75 8.34 -2.57
C GLY A 65 -3.54 8.69 -4.05
N GLY A 66 -2.60 8.02 -4.72
CA GLY A 66 -2.28 8.16 -6.15
C GLY A 66 -2.66 6.94 -6.98
N GLY A 67 -3.30 5.94 -6.39
CA GLY A 67 -3.69 4.69 -7.05
C GLY A 67 -2.63 3.59 -6.99
N ASN A 68 -1.61 3.69 -6.13
CA ASN A 68 -0.63 2.64 -5.88
C ASN A 68 -0.90 1.97 -4.51
N PRO A 69 -1.38 0.71 -4.51
CA PRO A 69 -1.82 0.08 -3.27
C PRO A 69 -0.69 -0.46 -2.39
N TYR A 70 -1.01 -0.68 -1.13
CA TYR A 70 -0.27 -1.59 -0.25
C TYR A 70 -0.96 -2.96 -0.26
N VAL A 71 -0.21 -4.03 -0.50
CA VAL A 71 -0.74 -5.39 -0.57
C VAL A 71 -0.06 -6.31 0.44
N ILE A 72 -0.83 -7.17 1.10
CA ILE A 72 -0.32 -8.31 1.84
C ILE A 72 -0.12 -9.46 0.85
N VAL A 73 1.05 -10.08 0.88
CA VAL A 73 1.37 -11.31 0.18
C VAL A 73 1.56 -12.42 1.20
N THR A 74 0.87 -13.55 1.03
CA THR A 74 0.98 -14.73 1.89
C THR A 74 1.62 -15.92 1.17
N GLU A 75 2.14 -15.72 -0.03
CA GLU A 75 2.86 -16.75 -0.77
C GLU A 75 4.13 -17.20 -0.03
N SER A 76 4.32 -18.52 0.04
CA SER A 76 5.45 -19.09 0.76
C SER A 76 6.81 -18.61 0.20
N GLY A 77 7.65 -18.05 1.07
CA GLY A 77 8.95 -17.50 0.73
C GLY A 77 8.93 -16.07 0.16
N ARG A 78 7.74 -15.48 -0.03
CA ARG A 78 7.52 -14.09 -0.47
C ARG A 78 6.55 -13.34 0.46
N GLU A 79 6.39 -13.80 1.69
CA GLU A 79 5.43 -13.25 2.64
C GLU A 79 5.80 -11.82 3.04
N GLY A 80 4.82 -10.92 3.16
CA GLY A 80 5.02 -9.59 3.70
C GLY A 80 4.02 -8.56 3.19
N VAL A 81 4.31 -7.29 3.47
CA VAL A 81 3.57 -6.14 2.94
C VAL A 81 4.41 -5.47 1.87
N TYR A 82 3.78 -5.23 0.73
CA TYR A 82 4.41 -4.67 -0.46
C TYR A 82 3.70 -3.40 -0.89
N TYR A 83 4.48 -2.42 -1.37
CA TYR A 83 3.99 -1.32 -2.17
C TYR A 83 3.88 -1.80 -3.62
N TRP A 84 2.70 -1.67 -4.21
CA TRP A 84 2.39 -2.06 -5.57
C TRP A 84 2.38 -0.80 -6.44
N ASP A 85 3.43 -0.64 -7.26
CA ASP A 85 3.57 0.49 -8.19
C ASP A 85 2.71 0.30 -9.45
N ARG A 86 1.40 0.24 -9.24
CA ARG A 86 0.39 -0.05 -10.26
C ARG A 86 0.36 1.01 -11.37
N THR A 87 0.70 2.25 -11.04
CA THR A 87 0.71 3.37 -11.99
C THR A 87 2.04 3.55 -12.72
N HIS A 88 3.02 2.67 -12.48
CA HIS A 88 4.37 2.71 -13.04
C HIS A 88 5.10 4.03 -12.73
N LEU A 89 4.86 4.58 -11.54
CA LEU A 89 5.43 5.84 -11.10
C LEU A 89 6.96 5.75 -11.01
N HIS A 90 7.49 4.57 -10.64
CA HIS A 90 8.92 4.35 -10.40
C HIS A 90 9.63 3.59 -11.52
N ASP A 91 8.97 3.29 -12.64
CA ASP A 91 9.56 2.55 -13.76
C ASP A 91 10.79 3.23 -14.37
N SER A 92 10.77 4.56 -14.42
CA SER A 92 11.85 5.38 -14.98
C SER A 92 12.94 5.72 -13.97
N ASP A 93 12.80 5.29 -12.72
CA ASP A 93 13.77 5.58 -11.67
C ASP A 93 15.13 4.94 -11.98
N SER A 94 16.19 5.71 -11.72
CA SER A 94 17.55 5.19 -11.80
C SER A 94 17.83 4.11 -10.75
N ILE A 95 17.04 4.09 -9.66
CA ILE A 95 17.01 3.08 -8.62
C ILE A 95 15.63 2.43 -8.64
N ASN A 96 15.55 1.22 -9.20
CA ASN A 96 14.34 0.42 -9.27
C ASN A 96 14.66 -1.02 -8.85
N LYS A 97 14.64 -1.28 -7.54
CA LYS A 97 14.95 -2.59 -6.95
C LYS A 97 13.69 -3.28 -6.46
N TYR A 98 12.84 -3.70 -7.39
CA TYR A 98 11.65 -4.47 -7.07
C TYR A 98 11.99 -5.84 -6.45
N ASP A 99 11.08 -6.33 -5.61
CA ASP A 99 11.16 -7.65 -4.98
C ASP A 99 10.36 -8.70 -5.76
N ILE A 100 9.28 -8.28 -6.42
CA ILE A 100 8.52 -9.09 -7.36
C ILE A 100 8.37 -8.30 -8.66
N ALA A 101 8.89 -8.87 -9.76
CA ALA A 101 8.76 -8.30 -11.09
C ALA A 101 7.29 -8.34 -11.55
N GLU A 102 6.90 -7.35 -12.35
CA GLU A 102 5.56 -7.29 -12.93
C GLU A 102 5.37 -8.37 -13.99
N GLN A 103 4.10 -8.64 -14.35
CA GLN A 103 3.76 -9.43 -15.54
C GLN A 103 2.80 -8.64 -16.42
N GLY A 104 3.22 -8.37 -17.67
CA GLY A 104 2.47 -7.45 -18.53
C GLY A 104 2.65 -6.02 -18.03
N ASP A 105 1.55 -5.30 -17.89
CA ASP A 105 1.51 -3.92 -17.41
C ASP A 105 0.96 -3.87 -15.97
N SER A 106 1.29 -4.87 -15.13
CA SER A 106 0.73 -4.96 -13.79
C SER A 106 1.41 -4.03 -12.79
N GLY A 107 2.61 -3.53 -13.06
CA GLY A 107 3.40 -2.78 -12.09
C GLY A 107 4.21 -3.66 -11.15
N HIS A 108 5.35 -3.15 -10.71
CA HIS A 108 6.28 -3.83 -9.81
C HIS A 108 5.81 -3.83 -8.35
N LEU A 109 6.28 -4.80 -7.56
CA LEU A 109 6.06 -4.82 -6.11
C LEU A 109 7.38 -4.67 -5.34
N TYR A 110 7.35 -3.80 -4.35
CA TYR A 110 8.48 -3.47 -3.48
C TYR A 110 8.12 -3.79 -2.04
N LYS A 111 8.95 -4.59 -1.35
CA LYS A 111 8.68 -5.00 0.02
C LYS A 111 8.88 -3.83 0.96
N VAL A 112 7.84 -3.51 1.74
CA VAL A 112 7.84 -2.43 2.73
C VAL A 112 8.07 -3.00 4.13
N ALA A 113 7.48 -4.16 4.44
CA ALA A 113 7.56 -4.79 5.76
C ALA A 113 7.45 -6.32 5.68
N GLN A 114 7.90 -7.02 6.71
CA GLN A 114 7.73 -8.48 6.84
C GLN A 114 6.29 -8.89 7.19
N GLY A 115 5.47 -7.96 7.69
CA GLY A 115 4.10 -8.24 8.06
C GLY A 115 3.35 -6.99 8.50
N ILE A 116 2.07 -7.16 8.83
CA ILE A 116 1.15 -6.06 9.12
C ILE A 116 1.56 -5.26 10.37
N ASP A 117 2.10 -5.91 11.40
CA ASP A 117 2.51 -5.24 12.64
C ASP A 117 3.69 -4.28 12.42
N GLU A 118 4.66 -4.71 11.62
CA GLU A 118 5.80 -3.88 11.23
C GLU A 118 5.35 -2.75 10.30
N PHE A 119 4.47 -3.03 9.35
CA PHE A 119 3.90 -2.00 8.48
C PHE A 119 3.13 -0.94 9.27
N TYR A 120 2.27 -1.36 10.21
CA TYR A 120 1.54 -0.45 11.07
C TYR A 120 2.48 0.38 11.95
N SER A 121 3.56 -0.22 12.46
CA SER A 121 4.60 0.49 13.20
C SER A 121 5.33 1.53 12.33
N LEU A 122 5.57 1.23 11.05
CA LEU A 122 6.16 2.18 10.09
C LEU A 122 5.21 3.36 9.82
N ILE A 123 3.91 3.10 9.67
CA ILE A 123 2.90 4.16 9.53
C ILE A 123 2.95 5.07 10.74
N LEU A 124 2.83 4.53 11.96
CA LEU A 124 2.85 5.33 13.19
C LEU A 124 4.15 6.12 13.35
N ALA A 125 5.30 5.54 13.00
CA ALA A 125 6.59 6.21 13.06
C ALA A 125 6.77 7.30 11.98
N SER A 126 5.95 7.31 10.94
CA SER A 126 5.93 8.33 9.90
C SER A 126 5.06 9.54 10.24
N LEU A 127 4.20 9.41 11.25
CA LEU A 127 3.33 10.48 11.72
C LEU A 127 4.11 11.48 12.59
N PRO A 128 3.66 12.75 12.66
CA PRO A 128 4.21 13.72 13.60
C PRO A 128 3.99 13.29 15.07
N ASP A 129 4.74 13.88 16.01
CA ASP A 129 4.62 13.56 17.44
C ASP A 129 3.23 13.87 18.03
N GLU A 130 2.53 14.84 17.44
CA GLU A 130 1.17 15.23 17.80
C GLU A 130 0.20 14.80 16.69
N VAL A 131 -0.53 13.70 16.94
CA VAL A 131 -1.61 13.20 16.07
C VAL A 131 -2.89 13.19 16.86
N GLU A 132 -3.92 13.85 16.33
CA GLU A 132 -5.28 13.72 16.84
C GLU A 132 -5.95 12.51 16.16
N MET A 133 -6.29 11.49 16.95
CA MET A 133 -7.05 10.35 16.45
C MET A 133 -8.54 10.65 16.58
N VAL A 134 -9.22 10.86 15.46
CA VAL A 134 -10.66 11.16 15.41
C VAL A 134 -11.41 9.92 14.91
N GLU A 135 -12.47 9.54 15.62
CA GLU A 135 -13.40 8.51 15.15
C GLU A 135 -14.50 9.16 14.29
N GLU A 136 -14.63 8.72 13.04
CA GLU A 136 -15.73 9.15 12.19
C GLU A 136 -17.03 8.41 12.55
N ASN A 137 -18.06 9.20 12.89
CA ASN A 137 -19.40 8.75 13.25
C ASN A 137 -20.31 8.59 12.03
#